data_AF-A0AAP0BUT0-F1
#
_entry.id   AF-A0AAP0BUT0-F1
#
_cell.length_a   1.000
_cell.length_b   1.000
_cell.length_c   1.000
_cell.angle_alpha   90.00
_cell.angle_beta   90.00
_cell.angle_gamma   90.00
#
_symmetry.space_group_name_H-M   'P 1'
#
loop_
_entity.id
_entity.type
_entity.pdbx_description
1 polymer ?
#
loop_
_entity_poly.entity_id
_entity_poly.type
_entity_poly.pdbx_seq_one_letter_code
_entity_poly.pdbx_strand_id
1 'polypeptide(L)'
;MGIAQMWVYLKAGPTFVFSHEDFTGSTIRLHGCIRIPDPRFRPEHSSTYEPVKCNIDCNCDKKKMQCTYERQYAEMSSSSGLLAHEVISFGKESNLMPQHAIFGCENSESGDLFNQHADGIMGLGRGQLSMVDQLVEKGAISDSFSLCYGGMDLGGGAMVLGGILPPPGMVFAHSDPGRRNYGPWRFQGLVWQGNLAAGMTVDWTAASKSPEQDRTHWYAAHNKCMAWE
;
A
#
# COMPACT_ATOMS: atom_id res chain seq x y z
N MET A 1 12.40 -7.93 8.04
CA MET A 1 11.36 -7.02 7.49
C MET A 1 10.06 -7.47 8.13
N GLY A 2 9.43 -6.61 8.95
CA GLY A 2 8.19 -6.99 9.63
C GLY A 2 7.05 -6.99 8.61
N ILE A 3 6.36 -8.11 8.48
CA ILE A 3 5.17 -8.23 7.65
C ILE A 3 3.98 -7.83 8.54
N ALA A 4 3.25 -6.78 8.17
CA ALA A 4 1.92 -6.55 8.73
C ALA A 4 0.85 -7.01 7.74
N GLN A 5 -0.26 -7.41 8.33
CA GLN A 5 -1.33 -8.14 7.68
C GLN A 5 -2.64 -7.48 8.07
N MET A 6 -3.47 -7.19 7.08
CA MET A 6 -4.76 -6.56 7.28
C MET A 6 -5.82 -7.33 6.50
N TRP A 7 -7.04 -7.29 7.04
CA TRP A 7 -8.23 -7.86 6.44
C TRP A 7 -8.87 -6.89 5.45
N VAL A 8 -9.05 -7.35 4.21
CA VAL A 8 -9.87 -6.66 3.20
C VAL A 8 -10.98 -7.59 2.76
N TYR A 9 -12.18 -7.03 2.61
CA TYR A 9 -13.39 -7.77 2.25
C TYR A 9 -13.82 -7.36 0.85
N LEU A 10 -13.98 -8.35 -0.02
CA LEU A 10 -14.48 -8.17 -1.38
C LEU A 10 -15.93 -8.62 -1.45
N LYS A 11 -16.71 -8.03 -2.35
CA LYS A 11 -18.14 -8.36 -2.47
C LYS A 11 -18.42 -9.75 -3.07
N ALA A 12 -17.43 -10.43 -3.65
CA ALA A 12 -17.51 -11.77 -4.27
C ALA A 12 -17.85 -12.95 -3.34
N GLY A 13 -18.27 -12.67 -2.10
CA GLY A 13 -18.46 -13.64 -1.02
C GLY A 13 -17.58 -13.28 0.18
N PRO A 14 -17.55 -14.09 1.26
CA PRO A 14 -16.62 -13.91 2.38
C PRO A 14 -15.19 -14.28 1.92
N THR A 15 -14.66 -13.54 0.96
CA THR A 15 -13.27 -13.64 0.56
C THR A 15 -12.48 -12.75 1.49
N PHE A 16 -11.86 -13.39 2.48
CA PHE A 16 -10.87 -12.77 3.33
C PHE A 16 -9.58 -12.70 2.53
N VAL A 17 -9.14 -11.48 2.22
CA VAL A 17 -7.83 -11.29 1.62
C VAL A 17 -6.89 -10.84 2.70
N PHE A 18 -5.88 -11.67 2.94
CA PHE A 18 -4.75 -11.30 3.75
C PHE A 18 -3.72 -10.62 2.85
N SER A 19 -3.46 -9.32 3.05
CA SER A 19 -2.57 -8.56 2.17
C SER A 19 -1.30 -8.07 2.86
N HIS A 20 -0.15 -8.22 2.19
CA HIS A 20 1.08 -7.49 2.56
C HIS A 20 0.99 -6.02 2.15
N GLU A 21 1.56 -5.13 2.96
CA GLU A 21 1.68 -3.71 2.64
C GLU A 21 2.85 -3.46 1.67
N ASP A 22 2.58 -2.84 0.53
CA ASP A 22 3.59 -2.50 -0.48
C ASP A 22 3.65 -0.97 -0.71
N PHE A 23 4.72 -0.33 -0.28
CA PHE A 23 4.92 1.12 -0.43
C PHE A 23 5.35 1.54 -1.85
N THR A 24 5.30 0.65 -2.84
CA THR A 24 5.83 0.93 -4.19
C THR A 24 4.81 1.46 -5.21
N GLY A 25 3.64 1.88 -4.73
CA GLY A 25 2.57 2.49 -5.54
C GLY A 25 1.83 1.49 -6.43
N SER A 26 1.86 0.21 -6.05
CA SER A 26 1.14 -0.88 -6.69
C SER A 26 -0.36 -0.85 -6.34
N THR A 27 -1.19 -1.57 -7.09
CA THR A 27 -2.61 -1.81 -6.72
C THR A 27 -2.76 -2.95 -5.71
N ILE A 28 -3.99 -3.17 -5.20
CA ILE A 28 -4.30 -4.43 -4.50
C ILE A 28 -4.21 -5.56 -5.51
N ARG A 29 -3.46 -6.61 -5.20
CA ARG A 29 -3.32 -7.81 -6.02
C ARG A 29 -3.78 -9.03 -5.24
N LEU A 30 -4.51 -9.92 -5.89
CA LEU A 30 -5.13 -11.10 -5.28
C LEU A 30 -4.70 -12.37 -6.00
N HIS A 31 -4.36 -13.39 -5.22
CA HIS A 31 -3.94 -14.68 -5.74
C HIS A 31 -5.15 -15.53 -6.14
N GLY A 32 -4.97 -16.38 -7.16
CA GLY A 32 -5.89 -17.48 -7.43
C GLY A 32 -7.12 -17.15 -8.26
N CYS A 33 -7.13 -16.03 -9.00
CA CYS A 33 -8.29 -15.69 -9.83
C CYS A 33 -8.54 -16.65 -11.01
N ILE A 34 -7.53 -17.43 -11.43
CA ILE A 34 -7.60 -18.22 -12.68
C ILE A 34 -7.32 -19.73 -12.51
N ARG A 35 -6.83 -20.25 -11.36
CA ARG A 35 -6.58 -21.71 -11.18
C ARG A 35 -6.91 -22.28 -9.78
N ILE A 36 -7.50 -23.50 -9.79
CA ILE A 36 -8.23 -24.33 -8.77
C ILE A 36 -7.25 -25.24 -7.97
N PRO A 37 -7.42 -25.60 -6.66
CA PRO A 37 -8.61 -26.25 -6.03
C PRO A 37 -9.45 -25.42 -5.06
N ASP A 38 -8.90 -24.38 -4.45
CA ASP A 38 -9.68 -23.50 -3.56
C ASP A 38 -9.28 -22.04 -3.72
N PRO A 39 -9.72 -21.38 -4.81
CA PRO A 39 -9.49 -19.95 -4.97
C PRO A 39 -10.30 -19.19 -3.92
N ARG A 40 -9.59 -18.46 -3.03
CA ARG A 40 -10.20 -17.64 -1.97
C ARG A 40 -11.09 -16.54 -2.56
N PHE A 41 -10.68 -15.96 -3.69
CA PHE A 41 -11.49 -15.06 -4.50
C PHE A 41 -12.02 -15.77 -5.75
N ARG A 42 -13.35 -15.76 -5.94
CA ARG A 42 -14.00 -16.32 -7.12
C ARG A 42 -14.70 -15.20 -7.89
N PRO A 43 -14.12 -14.73 -9.02
CA PRO A 43 -14.75 -13.69 -9.83
C PRO A 43 -16.19 -14.02 -10.22
N GLU A 44 -16.46 -15.30 -10.50
CA GLU A 44 -17.76 -15.87 -10.87
C GLU A 44 -18.87 -15.58 -9.83
N HIS A 45 -18.50 -15.40 -8.56
CA HIS A 45 -19.43 -15.23 -7.45
C HIS A 45 -19.65 -13.75 -7.09
N SER A 46 -18.98 -12.84 -7.77
CA SER A 46 -19.18 -11.41 -7.60
C SER A 46 -20.08 -10.84 -8.69
N SER A 47 -21.16 -10.19 -8.28
CA SER A 47 -21.98 -9.39 -9.20
C SER A 47 -21.34 -8.04 -9.54
N THR A 48 -20.25 -7.66 -8.87
CA THR A 48 -19.55 -6.37 -9.05
C THR A 48 -18.15 -6.52 -9.64
N TYR A 49 -17.70 -7.75 -9.90
CA TYR A 49 -16.46 -8.00 -10.63
C TYR A 49 -16.64 -7.64 -12.10
N GLU A 50 -15.79 -6.72 -12.59
CA GLU A 50 -15.75 -6.38 -14.01
C GLU A 50 -14.30 -6.26 -14.50
N PRO A 51 -13.82 -7.10 -15.43
CA PRO A 51 -12.49 -6.94 -16.01
C PRO A 51 -12.32 -5.55 -16.65
N VAL A 52 -11.20 -4.88 -16.38
CA VAL A 52 -10.90 -3.59 -17.00
C VAL A 52 -10.64 -3.82 -18.48
N LYS A 53 -11.44 -3.18 -19.33
CA LYS A 53 -11.29 -3.23 -20.78
C LYS A 53 -10.07 -2.43 -21.20
N CYS A 54 -9.43 -2.83 -22.29
CA CYS A 54 -8.26 -2.14 -22.79
C CYS A 54 -8.51 -0.66 -23.06
N ASN A 55 -7.66 0.19 -22.48
CA ASN A 55 -7.57 1.62 -22.71
C ASN A 55 -6.12 1.99 -23.05
N ILE A 56 -5.88 3.21 -23.54
CA ILE A 56 -4.56 3.75 -23.83
C ILE A 56 -3.66 3.80 -22.59
N ASP A 57 -4.25 3.88 -21.40
CA ASP A 57 -3.55 3.99 -20.11
C ASP A 57 -3.17 2.64 -19.49
N CYS A 58 -3.48 1.52 -20.16
CA CYS A 58 -3.18 0.18 -19.66
C CYS A 58 -2.50 -0.70 -20.70
N ASN A 59 -1.68 -1.64 -20.24
CA ASN A 59 -1.14 -2.68 -21.11
C ASN A 59 -2.27 -3.65 -21.46
N CYS A 60 -2.44 -4.01 -22.73
CA CYS A 60 -3.59 -4.76 -23.20
C CYS A 60 -3.17 -6.16 -23.68
N ASP A 61 -3.83 -7.20 -23.16
CA ASP A 61 -3.79 -8.52 -23.82
C ASP A 61 -4.67 -8.47 -25.07
N LYS A 62 -4.02 -8.45 -26.24
CA LYS A 62 -4.68 -8.43 -27.55
C LYS A 62 -5.63 -9.61 -27.79
N LYS A 63 -5.49 -10.72 -27.05
CA LYS A 63 -6.35 -11.90 -27.20
C LYS A 63 -7.68 -11.76 -26.45
N LYS A 64 -7.63 -11.18 -25.25
CA LYS A 64 -8.80 -11.07 -24.35
C LYS A 64 -9.39 -9.66 -24.31
N MET A 65 -8.72 -8.67 -24.89
CA MET A 65 -9.08 -7.24 -24.84
C MET A 65 -9.25 -6.73 -23.40
N GLN A 66 -8.39 -7.22 -22.50
CA GLN A 66 -8.37 -6.88 -21.07
C GLN A 66 -7.03 -6.26 -20.68
N CYS A 67 -7.08 -5.33 -19.73
CA CYS A 67 -5.88 -4.72 -19.18
C CYS A 67 -5.11 -5.73 -18.32
N THR A 68 -3.81 -5.82 -18.56
CA THR A 68 -2.86 -6.62 -17.79
C THR A 68 -1.95 -5.73 -16.97
N TYR A 69 -1.38 -6.31 -15.91
CA TYR A 69 -0.25 -5.72 -15.22
C TYR A 69 0.85 -6.76 -15.06
N GLU A 70 2.07 -6.26 -14.95
CA GLU A 70 3.25 -7.04 -14.60
C GLU A 70 4.04 -6.23 -13.58
N ARG A 71 4.55 -6.92 -12.57
CA ARG A 71 5.41 -6.34 -11.55
C ARG A 71 6.61 -7.21 -11.32
N GLN A 72 7.78 -6.58 -11.27
CA GLN A 72 9.00 -7.18 -10.78
C GLN A 72 9.36 -6.50 -9.46
N TYR A 73 9.71 -7.31 -8.46
CA TYR A 73 10.09 -6.86 -7.14
C TYR A 73 11.63 -6.90 -6.98
N ALA A 74 12.12 -6.25 -5.92
CA ALA A 74 13.56 -6.05 -5.72
C ALA A 74 14.31 -7.37 -5.47
N GLU A 75 13.63 -8.35 -4.91
CA GLU A 75 14.08 -9.72 -4.68
C GLU A 75 14.02 -10.61 -5.93
N MET A 76 13.80 -10.02 -7.11
CA MET A 76 13.68 -10.71 -8.42
C MET A 76 12.45 -11.59 -8.59
N SER A 77 11.55 -11.62 -7.60
CA SER A 77 10.21 -12.16 -7.76
C SER A 77 9.41 -11.32 -8.76
N SER A 78 8.48 -11.96 -9.46
CA SER A 78 7.56 -11.28 -10.36
C SER A 78 6.13 -11.77 -10.19
N SER A 79 5.18 -10.87 -10.44
CA SER A 79 3.75 -11.16 -10.47
C SER A 79 3.15 -10.57 -11.74
N SER A 80 2.24 -11.30 -12.37
CA SER A 80 1.47 -10.80 -13.51
C SER A 80 0.02 -11.24 -13.44
N GLY A 81 -0.86 -10.39 -13.98
CA GLY A 81 -2.30 -10.56 -13.81
C GLY A 81 -3.13 -9.67 -14.70
N LEU A 82 -4.44 -9.72 -14.48
CA LEU A 82 -5.43 -8.87 -15.13
C LEU A 82 -5.93 -7.81 -14.15
N LEU A 83 -6.26 -6.62 -14.63
CA LEU A 83 -6.93 -5.62 -13.83
C LEU A 83 -8.44 -5.82 -13.91
N ALA A 84 -9.13 -5.67 -12.79
CA ALA A 84 -10.58 -5.73 -12.69
C ALA A 84 -11.10 -4.69 -11.68
N HIS A 85 -12.34 -4.28 -11.85
CA HIS A 85 -13.09 -3.52 -10.86
C HIS A 85 -13.75 -4.48 -9.87
N GLU A 86 -13.75 -4.12 -8.59
CA GLU A 86 -14.50 -4.78 -7.53
C GLU A 86 -14.88 -3.79 -6.43
N VAL A 87 -15.86 -4.15 -5.62
CA VAL A 87 -16.20 -3.42 -4.40
C VAL A 87 -15.41 -3.99 -3.22
N ILE A 88 -14.64 -3.12 -2.58
CA ILE A 88 -13.87 -3.40 -1.38
C ILE A 88 -14.52 -2.78 -0.15
N SER A 89 -14.31 -3.39 1.01
CA SER A 89 -14.63 -2.83 2.31
C SER A 89 -13.64 -3.31 3.36
N PHE A 90 -13.55 -2.60 4.48
CA PHE A 90 -12.66 -2.92 5.59
C PHE A 90 -13.43 -3.51 6.80
N GLY A 91 -14.61 -4.08 6.54
CA GLY A 91 -15.43 -4.72 7.56
C GLY A 91 -15.96 -3.75 8.61
N LYS A 92 -16.21 -4.25 9.83
CA LYS A 92 -16.70 -3.46 10.97
C LYS A 92 -15.61 -2.62 11.64
N GLU A 93 -14.35 -2.87 11.29
CA GLU A 93 -13.19 -2.14 11.82
C GLU A 93 -13.03 -0.75 11.19
N SER A 94 -13.88 -0.42 10.20
CA SER A 94 -13.88 0.86 9.52
C SER A 94 -15.30 1.40 9.33
N ASN A 95 -15.43 2.73 9.42
CA ASN A 95 -16.64 3.45 9.03
C ASN A 95 -16.68 3.77 7.53
N LEU A 96 -15.66 3.37 6.77
CA LEU A 96 -15.61 3.59 5.34
C LEU A 96 -16.67 2.73 4.63
N MET A 97 -17.60 3.40 3.95
CA MET A 97 -18.57 2.70 3.11
C MET A 97 -17.87 1.94 1.98
N PRO A 98 -18.41 0.79 1.53
CA PRO A 98 -17.79 0.01 0.47
C PRO A 98 -17.47 0.87 -0.76
N GLN A 99 -16.25 0.77 -1.26
CA GLN A 99 -15.75 1.56 -2.39
C GLN A 99 -15.51 0.66 -3.58
N HIS A 100 -15.83 1.15 -4.79
CA HIS A 100 -15.33 0.53 -5.99
C HIS A 100 -13.82 0.76 -6.07
N ALA A 101 -13.04 -0.23 -6.41
CA ALA A 101 -11.61 -0.10 -6.65
C ALA A 101 -11.20 -1.00 -7.82
N ILE A 102 -10.16 -0.59 -8.52
CA ILE A 102 -9.40 -1.42 -9.44
C ILE A 102 -8.45 -2.26 -8.60
N PHE A 103 -8.43 -3.56 -8.87
CA PHE A 103 -7.51 -4.51 -8.26
C PHE A 103 -6.91 -5.41 -9.36
N GLY A 104 -5.81 -6.06 -9.02
CA GLY A 104 -5.12 -7.05 -9.83
C GLY A 104 -5.56 -8.46 -9.47
N CYS A 105 -6.02 -9.21 -10.46
CA CYS A 105 -6.19 -10.66 -10.40
C CYS A 105 -4.92 -11.34 -10.88
N GLU A 106 -4.19 -11.98 -9.98
CA GLU A 106 -2.94 -12.66 -10.30
C GLU A 106 -3.16 -14.00 -10.98
N ASN A 107 -2.40 -14.20 -12.05
CA ASN A 107 -2.43 -15.40 -12.88
C ASN A 107 -1.13 -16.20 -12.78
N SER A 108 -0.03 -15.51 -12.46
CA SER A 108 1.30 -16.11 -12.33
C SER A 108 2.11 -15.33 -11.31
N GLU A 109 2.81 -16.06 -10.46
CA GLU A 109 3.80 -15.52 -9.54
C GLU A 109 5.09 -16.33 -9.64
N SER A 110 6.21 -15.71 -9.29
CA SER A 110 7.53 -16.34 -9.22
C SER A 110 8.29 -15.91 -7.98
N GLY A 111 9.28 -16.71 -7.57
CA GLY A 111 10.16 -16.39 -6.45
C GLY A 111 9.50 -16.55 -5.08
N ASP A 112 9.92 -15.73 -4.13
CA ASP A 112 9.55 -15.82 -2.71
C ASP A 112 8.08 -15.48 -2.42
N LEU A 113 7.37 -14.92 -3.40
CA LEU A 113 5.93 -14.63 -3.35
C LEU A 113 5.09 -15.91 -3.24
N PHE A 114 5.53 -16.99 -3.90
CA PHE A 114 4.83 -18.27 -3.92
C PHE A 114 4.75 -18.94 -2.53
N ASN A 115 5.70 -18.64 -1.64
CA ASN A 115 5.79 -19.25 -0.31
C ASN A 115 5.17 -18.36 0.80
N GLN A 116 4.57 -17.22 0.45
CA GLN A 116 3.94 -16.35 1.44
C GLN A 116 2.56 -16.89 1.87
N HIS A 117 2.19 -16.64 3.13
CA HIS A 117 0.88 -17.03 3.67
C HIS A 117 -0.24 -16.03 3.34
N ALA A 118 0.09 -14.95 2.63
CA ALA A 118 -0.87 -13.94 2.23
C ALA A 118 -1.57 -14.30 0.92
N ASP A 119 -2.85 -13.94 0.84
CA ASP A 119 -3.69 -14.16 -0.34
C ASP A 119 -3.54 -13.02 -1.36
N GLY A 120 -2.74 -12.01 -1.04
CA GLY A 120 -2.52 -10.85 -1.88
C GLY A 120 -1.55 -9.81 -1.32
N ILE A 121 -1.45 -8.69 -2.01
CA ILE A 121 -0.60 -7.54 -1.68
C ILE A 121 -1.40 -6.26 -1.88
N MET A 122 -1.45 -5.38 -0.88
CA MET A 122 -2.07 -4.06 -0.98
C MET A 122 -0.99 -3.01 -1.15
N GLY A 123 -0.99 -2.32 -2.29
CA GLY A 123 -0.09 -1.19 -2.47
C GLY A 123 -0.63 0.12 -1.87
N LEU A 124 0.23 0.77 -1.09
CA LEU A 124 0.01 2.02 -0.36
C LEU A 124 0.92 3.16 -0.84
N GLY A 125 1.85 2.88 -1.77
CA GLY A 125 2.72 3.92 -2.34
C GLY A 125 1.99 4.87 -3.27
N ARG A 126 2.71 5.87 -3.80
CA ARG A 126 2.17 6.87 -4.72
C ARG A 126 2.03 6.29 -6.12
N GLY A 127 0.82 6.27 -6.65
CA GLY A 127 0.50 5.77 -7.98
C GLY A 127 -1.00 5.60 -8.14
N GLN A 128 -1.55 5.99 -9.29
CA GLN A 128 -3.00 6.05 -9.54
C GLN A 128 -3.76 4.74 -9.28
N LEU A 129 -3.07 3.59 -9.34
CA LEU A 129 -3.67 2.29 -9.05
C LEU A 129 -3.52 1.87 -7.58
N SER A 130 -2.83 2.64 -6.74
CA SER A 130 -2.68 2.39 -5.30
C SER A 130 -4.00 2.52 -4.57
N MET A 131 -4.11 1.81 -3.44
CA MET A 131 -5.34 1.84 -2.66
C MET A 131 -5.64 3.24 -2.11
N VAL A 132 -4.59 3.94 -1.68
CA VAL A 132 -4.72 5.31 -1.15
C VAL A 132 -5.20 6.25 -2.25
N ASP A 133 -4.51 6.31 -3.39
CA ASP A 133 -4.87 7.25 -4.47
C ASP A 133 -6.28 6.97 -5.02
N GLN A 134 -6.66 5.70 -5.16
CA GLN A 134 -8.01 5.34 -5.62
C GLN A 134 -9.11 5.78 -4.65
N LEU A 135 -8.85 5.77 -3.34
CA LEU A 135 -9.80 6.25 -2.32
C LEU A 135 -9.84 7.78 -2.26
N VAL A 136 -8.67 8.43 -2.44
CA VAL A 136 -8.53 9.88 -2.50
C VAL A 136 -9.25 10.46 -3.71
N GLU A 137 -9.09 9.85 -4.89
CA GLU A 137 -9.74 10.28 -6.13
C GLU A 137 -11.27 10.25 -6.01
N LYS A 138 -11.80 9.33 -5.22
CA LYS A 138 -13.24 9.22 -4.94
C LYS A 138 -13.72 10.15 -3.82
N GLY A 139 -12.81 10.92 -3.23
CA GLY A 139 -13.10 11.78 -2.07
C GLY A 139 -13.47 11.01 -0.82
N ALA A 140 -13.11 9.72 -0.73
CA ALA A 140 -13.49 8.86 0.38
C ALA A 140 -12.59 9.06 1.61
N ILE A 141 -11.33 9.48 1.38
CA ILE A 141 -10.34 9.82 2.41
C ILE A 141 -9.55 11.06 1.96
N SER A 142 -8.85 11.71 2.89
CA SER A 142 -7.79 12.67 2.54
C SER A 142 -6.54 11.94 2.03
N ASP A 143 -5.70 12.65 1.29
CA ASP A 143 -4.45 12.13 0.69
C ASP A 143 -3.36 11.87 1.74
N SER A 144 -3.63 10.90 2.61
CA SER A 144 -2.76 10.54 3.71
C SER A 144 -3.13 9.18 4.29
N PHE A 145 -2.16 8.52 4.92
CA PHE A 145 -2.42 7.31 5.70
C PHE A 145 -1.38 7.17 6.82
N SER A 146 -1.65 6.31 7.80
CA SER A 146 -0.73 6.01 8.90
C SER A 146 -0.69 4.53 9.22
N LEU A 147 0.48 4.03 9.61
CA LEU A 147 0.73 2.66 10.02
C LEU A 147 1.41 2.65 11.38
N CYS A 148 0.74 2.04 12.35
CA CYS A 148 1.21 1.81 13.69
C CYS A 148 1.51 0.34 13.88
N TYR A 149 2.78 -0.02 14.07
CA TYR A 149 3.15 -1.42 14.32
C TYR A 149 3.25 -1.68 15.83
N GLY A 150 2.67 -2.79 16.26
CA GLY A 150 2.89 -3.34 17.60
C GLY A 150 4.33 -3.76 17.84
N GLY A 151 4.70 -3.98 19.10
CA GLY A 151 6.01 -4.59 19.41
C GLY A 151 6.06 -6.05 18.93
N MET A 152 7.25 -6.53 18.56
CA MET A 152 7.45 -7.90 18.07
C MET A 152 6.91 -8.96 19.03
N ASP A 153 6.96 -8.72 20.35
CA ASP A 153 6.50 -9.66 21.38
C ASP A 153 5.01 -9.50 21.74
N LEU A 154 4.40 -8.36 21.40
CA LEU A 154 3.00 -8.02 21.72
C LEU A 154 2.07 -8.25 20.53
N GLY A 155 2.62 -8.24 19.30
CA GLY A 155 1.85 -8.25 18.07
C GLY A 155 0.94 -7.02 17.95
N GLY A 156 0.09 -7.06 16.93
CA GLY A 156 -0.91 -6.02 16.68
C GLY A 156 -0.37 -4.79 15.94
N GLY A 157 -1.25 -3.82 15.77
CA GLY A 157 -1.01 -2.61 15.00
C GLY A 157 -2.33 -2.02 14.52
N ALA A 158 -2.26 -0.84 13.91
CA ALA A 158 -3.40 -0.18 13.31
C ALA A 158 -2.98 0.54 12.05
N MET A 159 -3.83 0.47 11.02
CA MET A 159 -3.73 1.30 9.84
C MET A 159 -4.84 2.35 9.88
N VAL A 160 -4.49 3.58 9.58
CA VAL A 160 -5.44 4.68 9.44
C VAL A 160 -5.38 5.17 8.00
N LEU A 161 -6.51 5.15 7.30
CA LEU A 161 -6.67 5.76 5.99
C LEU A 161 -7.28 7.15 6.16
N GLY A 162 -6.65 8.16 5.57
CA GLY A 162 -6.96 9.56 5.80
C GLY A 162 -6.11 10.20 6.90
N GLY A 163 -6.40 11.45 7.19
CA GLY A 163 -5.57 12.32 8.03
C GLY A 163 -5.83 12.07 9.50
N ILE A 164 -4.75 12.07 10.29
CA ILE A 164 -4.82 12.05 11.75
C ILE A 164 -4.35 13.38 12.32
N LEU A 165 -4.89 13.75 13.48
CA LEU A 165 -4.27 14.83 14.25
C LEU A 165 -2.92 14.31 14.76
N PRO A 166 -1.80 14.96 14.41
CA PRO A 166 -0.49 14.48 14.79
C PRO A 166 -0.36 14.51 16.32
N PRO A 167 0.04 13.40 16.96
CA PRO A 167 0.21 13.37 18.40
C PRO A 167 1.35 14.32 18.84
N PRO A 168 1.33 14.80 20.10
CA PRO A 168 2.39 15.66 20.62
C PRO A 168 3.78 15.00 20.48
N GLY A 169 4.73 15.72 19.88
CA GLY A 169 6.09 15.21 19.64
C GLY A 169 6.23 14.34 18.40
N MET A 170 5.28 14.39 17.46
CA MET A 170 5.46 13.86 16.12
C MET A 170 6.49 14.71 15.34
N VAL A 171 7.42 14.03 14.67
CA VAL A 171 8.57 14.61 13.96
C VAL A 171 8.38 14.37 12.47
N PHE A 172 8.61 15.40 11.64
CA PHE A 172 8.29 15.39 10.21
C PHE A 172 9.54 15.47 9.34
N ALA A 173 9.55 14.74 8.24
CA ALA A 173 10.60 14.79 7.22
C ALA A 173 9.98 14.94 5.83
N HIS A 174 10.64 15.71 4.96
CA HIS A 174 10.16 15.95 3.60
C HIS A 174 10.18 14.66 2.77
N SER A 175 9.07 14.40 2.08
CA SER A 175 8.93 13.30 1.12
C SER A 175 8.94 13.85 -0.32
N ASP A 176 9.76 13.28 -1.20
CA ASP A 176 9.85 13.71 -2.60
C ASP A 176 8.58 13.33 -3.39
N PRO A 177 7.76 14.30 -3.85
CA PRO A 177 6.51 14.04 -4.58
C PRO A 177 6.71 13.34 -5.93
N GLY A 178 7.89 13.48 -6.55
CA GLY A 178 8.18 12.85 -7.83
C GLY A 178 8.42 11.33 -7.75
N ARG A 179 8.49 10.78 -6.54
CA ARG A 179 8.76 9.35 -6.32
C ARG A 179 7.49 8.57 -6.02
N ARG A 180 7.37 7.39 -6.66
CA ARG A 180 6.31 6.42 -6.37
C ARG A 180 6.46 5.74 -5.00
N ASN A 181 7.69 5.63 -4.52
CA ASN A 181 7.99 5.05 -3.23
C ASN A 181 8.32 6.18 -2.25
N TYR A 182 7.92 6.02 -0.98
CA TYR A 182 8.26 6.98 0.08
C TYR A 182 9.75 6.93 0.50
N GLY A 183 10.69 6.56 -0.38
CA GLY A 183 12.11 6.44 -0.03
C GLY A 183 13.07 6.54 -1.23
N PRO A 184 14.40 6.61 -0.98
CA PRO A 184 15.07 6.65 0.31
C PRO A 184 15.20 8.07 0.86
N TRP A 185 15.15 8.16 2.19
CA TRP A 185 15.29 9.40 2.94
C TRP A 185 16.70 9.97 2.82
N ARG A 186 16.84 11.28 2.98
CA ARG A 186 18.15 11.91 3.11
C ARG A 186 18.74 11.60 4.49
N PHE A 187 19.54 10.54 4.57
CA PHE A 187 20.35 10.26 5.74
C PHE A 187 21.43 11.35 5.90
N GLN A 188 21.39 12.10 7.00
CA GLN A 188 22.32 13.20 7.24
C GLN A 188 23.63 12.75 7.90
N GLY A 189 23.58 11.72 8.74
CA GLY A 189 24.76 11.21 9.42
C GLY A 189 24.44 10.26 10.57
N LEU A 190 25.47 9.50 10.99
CA LEU A 190 25.40 8.60 12.14
C LEU A 190 26.10 9.27 13.34
N VAL A 191 25.45 9.28 14.49
CA VAL A 191 26.04 9.72 15.76
C VAL A 191 26.26 8.50 16.64
N TRP A 192 27.52 8.22 17.00
CA TRP A 192 27.88 7.14 17.90
C TRP A 192 28.36 7.71 19.24
N GLN A 193 27.61 7.46 20.31
CA GLN A 193 27.91 7.97 21.66
C GLN A 193 28.17 9.50 21.68
N GLY A 194 27.39 10.26 20.92
CA GLY A 194 27.56 11.71 20.78
C GLY A 194 28.64 12.16 19.79
N ASN A 195 29.42 11.23 19.22
CA ASN A 195 30.44 11.55 18.22
C ASN A 195 29.87 11.34 16.81
N LEU A 196 29.92 12.41 16.00
CA LEU A 196 29.66 12.35 14.58
C LEU A 196 30.84 11.74 13.84
N ALA A 197 30.58 10.99 12.77
CA ALA A 197 31.64 10.58 11.86
C ALA A 197 32.35 11.83 11.28
N ALA A 198 33.67 11.77 11.16
CA ALA A 198 34.49 12.92 10.78
C ALA A 198 34.02 13.54 9.45
N GLY A 199 33.84 14.86 9.44
CA GLY A 199 33.38 15.61 8.26
C GLY A 199 31.85 15.65 8.06
N MET A 200 31.07 15.02 8.95
CA MET A 200 29.61 15.12 8.93
C MET A 200 29.10 16.29 9.77
N THR A 201 28.07 16.95 9.27
CA THR A 201 27.25 17.92 10.01
C THR A 201 25.80 17.45 9.93
N VAL A 202 25.13 17.34 11.08
CA VAL A 202 23.72 16.95 11.17
C VAL A 202 22.93 18.17 11.61
N ASP A 203 21.92 18.54 10.81
CA ASP A 203 20.97 19.58 11.15
C ASP A 203 19.79 18.96 11.92
N TRP A 204 19.88 19.06 13.25
CA TRP A 204 18.85 18.57 14.16
C TRP A 204 17.50 19.31 14.04
N THR A 205 17.48 20.49 13.40
CA THR A 205 16.26 21.28 13.20
C THR A 205 15.50 20.88 11.93
N ALA A 206 16.18 20.23 10.98
CA ALA A 206 15.55 19.78 9.73
C ALA A 206 14.49 18.69 9.94
N ALA A 207 14.59 17.88 10.99
CA ALA A 207 13.60 16.86 11.35
C ALA A 207 12.41 17.43 12.14
N SER A 208 12.54 18.61 12.75
CA SER A 208 11.55 19.14 13.70
C SER A 208 10.67 20.25 13.14
N LYS A 209 10.71 20.51 11.82
CA LYS A 209 9.78 21.47 11.21
C LYS A 209 8.35 20.92 11.24
N SER A 210 7.55 21.47 12.15
CA SER A 210 6.09 21.32 12.15
C SER A 210 5.52 21.93 10.86
N PRO A 211 4.59 21.25 10.15
CA PRO A 211 4.01 21.77 8.93
C PRO A 211 2.95 22.82 9.28
N GLU A 212 3.40 24.05 9.53
CA GLU A 212 2.50 25.19 9.73
C GLU A 212 2.17 25.92 8.42
N GLN A 213 2.75 25.50 7.27
CA GLN A 213 2.52 26.20 6.01
C GLN A 213 2.53 25.37 4.72
N ASP A 214 2.90 24.09 4.76
CA ASP A 214 2.83 23.21 3.59
C ASP A 214 2.60 21.78 4.09
N ARG A 215 1.37 21.28 4.01
CA ARG A 215 0.98 19.94 4.52
C ARG A 215 1.03 18.85 3.46
N THR A 216 1.48 19.17 2.25
CA THR A 216 1.58 18.21 1.17
C THR A 216 2.97 17.56 1.20
N HIS A 217 3.01 16.23 1.15
CA HIS A 217 4.24 15.46 0.96
C HIS A 217 5.18 15.35 2.16
N TRP A 218 4.68 14.86 3.30
CA TRP A 218 5.47 14.64 4.51
C TRP A 218 5.41 13.20 4.98
N TYR A 219 6.48 12.79 5.65
CA TYR A 219 6.51 11.60 6.48
C TYR A 219 6.63 12.02 7.93
N ALA A 220 5.89 11.34 8.81
CA ALA A 220 5.95 11.62 10.23
C ALA A 220 6.09 10.33 11.02
N ALA A 221 6.84 10.36 12.12
CA ALA A 221 6.99 9.21 13.00
C ALA A 221 6.83 9.59 14.47
N HIS A 222 6.12 8.74 15.21
CA HIS A 222 5.96 8.85 16.66
C HIS A 222 5.61 7.48 17.25
N ASN A 223 6.34 6.99 18.25
CA ASN A 223 6.01 5.77 19.00
C ASN A 223 5.54 4.57 18.13
N LYS A 224 6.42 4.08 17.24
CA LYS A 224 6.17 2.97 16.27
C LYS A 224 5.07 3.22 15.23
N CYS A 225 4.45 4.39 15.25
CA CYS A 225 3.57 4.88 14.21
C CYS A 225 4.34 5.70 13.20
N MET A 226 3.99 5.51 11.93
CA MET A 226 4.44 6.25 10.78
C MET A 226 3.23 6.82 10.06
N ALA A 227 3.32 8.03 9.55
CA ALA A 227 2.28 8.70 8.77
C ALA A 227 2.87 9.26 7.48
N TRP A 228 2.06 9.27 6.42
CA TRP A 228 2.40 9.82 5.12
C TRP A 228 1.29 10.75 4.66
N GLU A 229 1.69 11.92 4.17
CA GLU A 229 0.89 12.95 3.49
C GLU A 229 1.56 13.35 2.16
#